data_AF-A0A0P7VLM7-F1
#
_entry.id   AF-A0A0P7VLM7-F1
#
_cell.length_a   1.000
_cell.length_b   1.000
_cell.length_c   1.000
_cell.angle_alpha   90.00
_cell.angle_beta   90.00
_cell.angle_gamma   90.00
#
_symmetry.space_group_name_H-M   'P 1'
#
loop_
_entity.id
_entity.type
_entity.pdbx_description
1 polymer ?
#
loop_
_entity_poly.entity_id
_entity_poly.type
_entity_poly.pdbx_seq_one_letter_code
_entity_poly.pdbx_strand_id
1 'polypeptide(L)'
;MKPMIRGCASACVLLTGMAAGACASTGPGQAVMEAGVETPAVDCSRYAQSDAPPVFHAMDPNVASILPTARIAVPAGVSIPISVGNFDPPYTIRPIPLPCMDWQVRPDDAARITQDGSVIEIPEAARPGSEILLTGTIRGAEGEAGSQTLRILIIDEITRQLIGTWSFDAVRGCDATQVDAPLEIRFEANNGLSVTWTPFERYWDYWGRYEWSPDSGDFGFEATGGNQVPADISANGQLVLEGDRHLAVSGFHFGTRESGAPSPGISADEAGCTLVFRRQGAGPQ
;
A
#
# COMPACT_ATOMS: atom_id res chain seq x y z
N MET A 1 -40.64 -30.09 30.86
CA MET A 1 -41.97 -29.96 30.24
C MET A 1 -41.79 -29.78 28.74
N LYS A 2 -42.32 -30.72 27.95
CA LYS A 2 -42.47 -30.67 26.48
C LYS A 2 -43.77 -29.92 26.12
N PRO A 3 -43.88 -29.33 24.93
CA PRO A 3 -44.44 -30.01 23.74
C PRO A 3 -43.57 -29.73 22.48
N MET A 4 -43.42 -30.52 21.40
CA MET A 4 -44.09 -31.63 20.71
C MET A 4 -45.40 -31.30 19.97
N ILE A 5 -45.30 -31.03 18.65
CA ILE A 5 -46.19 -31.31 17.49
C ILE A 5 -45.23 -31.24 16.25
N ARG A 6 -44.92 -32.22 15.39
CA ARG A 6 -45.61 -33.26 14.58
C ARG A 6 -46.36 -32.77 13.31
N GLY A 7 -45.82 -33.18 12.15
CA GLY A 7 -46.47 -33.38 10.84
C GLY A 7 -45.39 -33.78 9.82
N CYS A 8 -45.15 -35.05 9.45
CA CYS A 8 -45.87 -35.94 8.51
C CYS A 8 -46.10 -35.32 7.11
N ALA A 9 -45.92 -35.99 5.97
CA ALA A 9 -45.31 -37.29 5.63
C ALA A 9 -45.21 -37.40 4.08
N SER A 10 -44.22 -38.16 3.62
CA SER A 10 -44.17 -39.16 2.52
C SER A 10 -44.97 -39.00 1.20
N ALA A 11 -44.28 -39.20 0.05
CA ALA A 11 -44.35 -40.37 -0.86
C ALA A 11 -43.60 -40.09 -2.20
N CYS A 12 -42.60 -40.88 -2.65
CA CYS A 12 -42.70 -42.11 -3.49
C CYS A 12 -43.21 -41.81 -4.94
N VAL A 13 -42.63 -42.22 -6.09
CA VAL A 13 -41.96 -43.46 -6.54
C VAL A 13 -41.29 -43.27 -7.92
N LEU A 14 -40.23 -44.07 -8.15
CA LEU A 14 -39.54 -44.62 -9.35
C LEU A 14 -39.96 -44.34 -10.82
N LEU A 15 -38.95 -44.34 -11.73
CA LEU A 15 -38.55 -45.43 -12.69
C LEU A 15 -37.73 -44.83 -13.88
N THR A 16 -36.45 -45.18 -14.05
CA THR A 16 -35.89 -46.20 -14.97
C THR A 16 -36.06 -45.94 -16.47
N GLY A 17 -34.93 -45.80 -17.18
CA GLY A 17 -34.85 -45.82 -18.64
C GLY A 17 -33.41 -45.98 -19.13
N MET A 18 -32.93 -47.22 -19.21
CA MET A 18 -31.74 -47.59 -19.98
C MET A 18 -32.08 -47.56 -21.47
N ALA A 19 -31.22 -46.98 -22.30
CA ALA A 19 -31.13 -47.31 -23.72
C ALA A 19 -29.67 -47.36 -24.13
N ALA A 20 -29.23 -48.58 -24.47
CA ALA A 20 -27.96 -48.88 -25.10
C ALA A 20 -27.99 -48.40 -26.55
N GLY A 21 -26.86 -47.86 -27.02
CA GLY A 21 -26.63 -47.51 -28.42
C GLY A 21 -25.13 -47.51 -28.69
N ALA A 22 -24.58 -48.69 -28.91
CA ALA A 22 -23.24 -48.86 -29.46
C ALA A 22 -23.29 -48.62 -30.97
N CYS A 23 -22.50 -47.66 -31.47
CA CYS A 23 -22.00 -47.64 -32.83
C CYS A 23 -20.53 -47.28 -32.79
N ALA A 24 -19.68 -48.29 -32.93
CA ALA A 24 -18.30 -48.11 -33.32
C ALA A 24 -18.26 -47.81 -34.83
N SER A 25 -17.66 -46.69 -35.20
CA SER A 25 -17.14 -46.46 -36.55
C SER A 25 -15.77 -45.83 -36.44
N THR A 26 -14.74 -46.66 -36.59
CA THR A 26 -13.38 -46.24 -36.89
C THR A 26 -13.33 -45.65 -38.30
N GLY A 27 -12.85 -44.41 -38.43
CA GLY A 27 -12.54 -43.74 -39.69
C GLY A 27 -11.36 -42.78 -39.48
N PRO A 28 -10.56 -42.52 -40.51
CA PRO A 28 -9.10 -42.43 -40.40
C PRO A 28 -8.58 -41.03 -40.05
N GLY A 29 -7.46 -41.03 -39.32
CA GLY A 29 -6.36 -40.06 -39.43
C GLY A 29 -6.71 -38.60 -39.66
N GLN A 30 -6.74 -37.82 -38.59
CA GLN A 30 -6.17 -36.49 -38.58
C GLN A 30 -5.53 -36.27 -37.21
N ALA A 31 -4.21 -36.44 -37.18
CA ALA A 31 -3.38 -35.82 -36.18
C ALA A 31 -3.68 -34.32 -36.23
N VAL A 32 -4.36 -33.81 -35.20
CA VAL A 32 -4.32 -32.39 -34.92
C VAL A 32 -2.88 -32.14 -34.48
N MET A 33 -2.04 -31.75 -35.43
CA MET A 33 -0.83 -31.05 -35.08
C MET A 33 -1.26 -29.83 -34.28
N GLU A 34 -0.95 -29.84 -32.98
CA GLU A 34 -0.74 -28.61 -32.24
C GLU A 34 0.30 -27.82 -33.02
N ALA A 35 -0.18 -26.90 -33.86
CA ALA A 35 0.66 -25.82 -34.35
C ALA A 35 1.02 -25.02 -33.10
N GLY A 36 2.16 -25.36 -32.51
CA GLY A 36 2.84 -24.53 -31.55
C GLY A 36 3.07 -23.18 -32.21
N VAL A 37 2.17 -22.24 -31.92
CA VAL A 37 2.45 -20.83 -32.17
C VAL A 37 3.55 -20.50 -31.16
N GLU A 38 4.80 -20.67 -31.58
CA GLU A 38 5.95 -20.09 -30.89
C GLU A 38 5.71 -18.58 -30.88
N THR A 39 5.28 -18.06 -29.74
CA THR A 39 5.27 -16.63 -29.49
C THR A 39 6.70 -16.14 -29.77
N PRO A 40 6.90 -15.16 -30.69
CA PRO A 40 8.25 -14.71 -31.01
C PRO A 40 8.93 -14.28 -29.71
N ALA A 41 10.11 -14.85 -29.45
CA ALA A 41 10.89 -14.55 -28.27
C ALA A 41 11.08 -13.03 -28.20
N VAL A 42 10.66 -12.41 -27.09
CA VAL A 42 10.80 -10.97 -26.89
C VAL A 42 12.29 -10.65 -26.85
N ASP A 43 12.76 -9.77 -27.73
CA ASP A 43 14.14 -9.30 -27.71
C ASP A 43 14.35 -8.33 -26.52
N CYS A 44 15.01 -8.86 -25.49
CA CYS A 44 15.27 -8.14 -24.26
C CYS A 44 16.57 -7.31 -24.30
N SER A 45 17.41 -7.51 -25.32
CA SER A 45 18.75 -6.90 -25.40
C SER A 45 18.72 -5.37 -25.42
N ARG A 46 17.71 -4.78 -26.07
CA ARG A 46 17.52 -3.33 -26.13
C ARG A 46 17.24 -2.68 -24.77
N TYR A 47 16.73 -3.44 -23.81
CA TYR A 47 16.44 -2.96 -22.46
C TYR A 47 17.65 -3.11 -21.54
N ALA A 48 18.42 -4.18 -21.75
CA ALA A 48 19.66 -4.46 -21.03
C ALA A 48 20.79 -3.47 -21.35
N GLN A 49 20.77 -2.87 -22.55
CA GLN A 49 21.77 -1.90 -23.01
C GLN A 49 21.45 -0.44 -22.64
N SER A 50 20.35 -0.20 -21.91
CA SER A 50 19.96 1.14 -21.50
C SER A 50 20.81 1.60 -20.31
N ASP A 51 21.45 2.76 -20.42
CA ASP A 51 22.19 3.39 -19.30
C ASP A 51 21.27 3.88 -18.15
N ALA A 52 19.97 3.98 -18.42
CA ALA A 52 18.96 4.32 -17.42
C ALA A 52 18.61 3.11 -16.54
N PRO A 53 18.66 3.23 -15.20
CA PRO A 53 18.36 2.12 -14.29
C PRO A 53 16.88 1.68 -14.40
N PRO A 54 16.59 0.38 -14.19
CA PRO A 54 15.22 -0.07 -14.02
C PRO A 54 14.64 0.47 -12.72
N VAL A 55 13.35 0.78 -12.75
CA VAL A 55 12.60 1.31 -11.64
C VAL A 55 11.22 0.67 -11.59
N PHE A 56 10.75 0.40 -10.37
CA PHE A 56 9.38 -0.02 -10.13
C PHE A 56 8.47 1.20 -10.07
N HIS A 57 7.27 1.07 -10.62
CA HIS A 57 6.30 2.16 -10.65
C HIS A 57 4.98 1.72 -10.05
N ALA A 58 4.35 2.64 -9.30
CA ALA A 58 2.92 2.63 -9.04
C ALA A 58 2.31 1.26 -8.67
N MET A 59 2.94 0.55 -7.73
CA MET A 59 2.40 -0.73 -7.24
C MET A 59 1.42 -0.55 -6.08
N ASP A 60 1.49 0.60 -5.39
CA ASP A 60 0.57 0.94 -4.30
C ASP A 60 -0.57 1.80 -4.85
N PRO A 61 -1.84 1.41 -4.70
CA PRO A 61 -2.99 2.21 -5.16
C PRO A 61 -3.07 3.58 -4.47
N ASN A 62 -2.37 3.78 -3.35
CA ASN A 62 -2.38 5.02 -2.57
C ASN A 62 -1.22 5.96 -2.96
N VAL A 63 -0.32 5.57 -3.87
CA VAL A 63 0.79 6.40 -4.35
C VAL A 63 0.55 6.81 -5.80
N ALA A 64 0.67 8.11 -6.09
CA ALA A 64 0.49 8.63 -7.44
C ALA A 64 1.43 7.94 -8.46
N SER A 65 0.87 7.45 -9.57
CA SER A 65 1.54 6.55 -10.51
C SER A 65 2.73 7.12 -11.29
N ILE A 66 3.04 8.41 -11.11
CA ILE A 66 4.02 9.13 -11.93
C ILE A 66 5.45 9.12 -11.36
N LEU A 67 5.65 8.57 -10.16
CA LEU A 67 6.96 8.49 -9.52
C LEU A 67 7.44 7.04 -9.38
N PRO A 68 8.74 6.76 -9.62
CA PRO A 68 9.36 5.53 -9.17
C PRO A 68 9.12 5.29 -7.68
N THR A 69 8.86 4.04 -7.31
CA THR A 69 8.83 3.64 -5.91
C THR A 69 9.87 2.55 -5.64
N ALA A 70 10.69 2.77 -4.63
CA ALA A 70 11.57 1.75 -4.08
C ALA A 70 10.93 1.00 -2.90
N ARG A 71 9.76 1.45 -2.43
CA ARG A 71 9.05 0.84 -1.30
C ARG A 71 7.54 1.03 -1.38
N ILE A 72 6.79 -0.01 -1.07
CA ILE A 72 5.34 0.04 -0.85
C ILE A 72 4.98 -0.61 0.48
N ALA A 73 3.77 -0.36 0.97
CA ALA A 73 3.22 -1.12 2.08
C ALA A 73 1.80 -1.60 1.80
N VAL A 74 1.56 -2.84 2.18
CA VAL A 74 0.36 -3.58 1.77
C VAL A 74 -0.08 -4.52 2.89
N PRO A 75 -1.36 -4.88 2.95
CA PRO A 75 -1.82 -5.92 3.86
C PRO A 75 -1.48 -7.31 3.33
N ALA A 76 -1.59 -8.31 4.21
CA ALA A 76 -1.52 -9.71 3.80
C ALA A 76 -2.71 -10.09 2.90
N GLY A 77 -2.53 -11.09 2.03
CA GLY A 77 -3.62 -11.62 1.18
C GLY A 77 -3.94 -10.80 -0.07
N VAL A 78 -3.15 -9.77 -0.40
CA VAL A 78 -3.40 -8.91 -1.56
C VAL A 78 -2.62 -9.35 -2.81
N SER A 79 -3.15 -8.93 -3.96
CA SER A 79 -2.51 -9.04 -5.26
C SER A 79 -2.08 -7.66 -5.73
N ILE A 80 -0.83 -7.52 -6.13
CA ILE A 80 -0.23 -6.24 -6.50
C ILE A 80 0.23 -6.33 -7.96
N PRO A 81 -0.21 -5.42 -8.84
CA PRO A 81 0.27 -5.40 -10.21
C PRO A 81 1.75 -5.00 -10.26
N ILE A 82 2.52 -5.70 -11.08
CA ILE A 82 3.93 -5.40 -11.33
C ILE A 82 4.03 -4.44 -12.52
N SER A 83 4.63 -3.28 -12.28
CA SER A 83 5.01 -2.32 -13.32
C SER A 83 6.46 -1.90 -13.15
N VAL A 84 7.24 -2.04 -14.23
CA VAL A 84 8.67 -1.77 -14.27
C VAL A 84 9.05 -1.09 -15.58
N GLY A 85 10.00 -0.17 -15.53
CA GLY A 85 10.50 0.53 -16.71
C GLY A 85 11.89 1.10 -16.48
N ASN A 86 12.51 1.59 -17.55
CA ASN A 86 13.72 2.43 -17.42
C ASN A 86 13.28 3.88 -17.22
N PHE A 87 13.88 4.55 -16.24
CA PHE A 87 13.66 5.99 -16.02
C PHE A 87 14.59 6.81 -16.92
N ASP A 88 14.07 7.37 -18.01
CA ASP A 88 14.81 8.23 -18.93
C ASP A 88 14.41 9.70 -18.74
N PRO A 89 15.22 10.51 -18.03
CA PRO A 89 14.93 11.93 -17.84
C PRO A 89 14.87 12.69 -19.18
N PRO A 90 14.03 13.72 -19.31
CA PRO A 90 13.42 14.43 -18.20
C PRO A 90 12.10 13.84 -17.67
N TYR A 91 11.30 13.06 -18.42
CA TYR A 91 9.98 12.61 -17.90
C TYR A 91 9.42 11.30 -18.49
N THR A 92 10.20 10.48 -19.20
CA THR A 92 9.63 9.27 -19.84
C THR A 92 10.10 8.00 -19.17
N ILE A 93 9.14 7.31 -18.56
CA ILE A 93 9.30 5.91 -18.18
C ILE A 93 9.11 5.08 -19.44
N ARG A 94 10.13 4.31 -19.82
CA ARG A 94 10.00 3.31 -20.90
C ARG A 94 9.66 1.97 -20.28
N PRO A 95 8.45 1.42 -20.47
CA PRO A 95 8.09 0.13 -19.91
C PRO A 95 9.03 -0.98 -20.39
N ILE A 96 9.48 -1.81 -19.45
CA ILE A 96 10.20 -3.05 -19.76
C ILE A 96 9.15 -4.16 -19.83
N PRO A 97 9.06 -4.94 -20.93
CA PRO A 97 8.18 -6.08 -21.00
C PRO A 97 8.47 -7.07 -19.89
N LEU A 98 7.44 -7.48 -19.14
CA LEU A 98 7.58 -8.43 -18.05
C LEU A 98 8.27 -9.76 -18.45
N PRO A 99 8.10 -10.31 -19.67
CA PRO A 99 8.86 -11.48 -20.12
C PRO A 99 10.39 -11.29 -20.19
N CYS A 100 10.87 -10.04 -20.16
CA CYS A 100 12.28 -9.67 -20.11
C CYS A 100 12.83 -9.52 -18.70
N MET A 101 12.01 -9.74 -17.67
CA MET A 101 12.42 -9.66 -16.29
C MET A 101 12.59 -11.07 -15.72
N ASP A 102 13.69 -11.27 -15.02
CA ASP A 102 13.88 -12.40 -14.13
C ASP A 102 13.66 -11.90 -12.69
N TRP A 103 12.78 -12.59 -11.96
CA TRP A 103 12.33 -12.16 -10.65
C TRP A 103 12.92 -13.01 -9.53
N GLN A 104 13.26 -12.35 -8.42
CA GLN A 104 13.66 -12.99 -7.18
C GLN A 104 12.87 -12.39 -6.02
N VAL A 105 12.30 -13.26 -5.20
CA VAL A 105 11.60 -12.88 -3.96
C VAL A 105 12.44 -13.32 -2.77
N ARG A 106 12.58 -12.45 -1.76
CA ARG A 106 13.20 -12.77 -0.48
C ARG A 106 12.33 -12.27 0.68
N PRO A 107 12.16 -13.04 1.77
CA PRO A 107 12.53 -14.46 1.91
C PRO A 107 11.91 -15.37 0.85
N ASP A 108 12.48 -16.54 0.64
CA ASP A 108 11.93 -17.52 -0.30
C ASP A 108 10.50 -17.87 0.11
N ASP A 109 9.62 -18.03 -0.87
CA ASP A 109 8.19 -18.30 -0.69
C ASP A 109 7.40 -17.22 0.07
N ALA A 110 7.99 -16.06 0.38
CA ALA A 110 7.29 -14.97 1.08
C ALA A 110 6.21 -14.31 0.22
N ALA A 111 6.33 -14.41 -1.10
CA ALA A 111 5.32 -14.01 -2.07
C ALA A 111 5.42 -14.88 -3.32
N ARG A 112 4.34 -14.95 -4.10
CA ARG A 112 4.29 -15.68 -5.35
C ARG A 112 4.10 -14.71 -6.51
N ILE A 113 4.83 -14.91 -7.60
CA ILE A 113 4.61 -14.14 -8.83
C ILE A 113 3.79 -15.00 -9.79
N THR A 114 2.82 -14.40 -10.48
CA THR A 114 2.05 -15.10 -11.51
C THR A 114 2.93 -15.58 -12.65
N GLN A 115 2.48 -16.60 -13.39
CA GLN A 115 3.30 -17.22 -14.45
C GLN A 115 3.70 -16.24 -15.56
N ASP A 116 2.86 -15.23 -15.82
CA ASP A 116 3.11 -14.16 -16.79
C ASP A 116 3.95 -13.00 -16.22
N GLY A 117 4.31 -13.04 -14.93
CA GLY A 117 5.11 -12.02 -14.26
C GLY A 117 4.37 -10.72 -13.97
N SER A 118 3.03 -10.68 -14.13
CA SER A 118 2.25 -9.44 -14.06
C SER A 118 1.75 -9.07 -12.67
N VAL A 119 1.68 -10.04 -11.76
CA VAL A 119 1.15 -9.84 -10.42
C VAL A 119 2.05 -10.52 -9.39
N ILE A 120 2.29 -9.84 -8.29
CA ILE A 120 2.83 -10.43 -7.06
C ILE A 120 1.67 -10.64 -6.07
N GLU A 121 1.56 -11.85 -5.57
CA GLU A 121 0.57 -12.28 -4.59
C GLU A 121 1.23 -12.42 -3.22
N ILE A 122 0.70 -11.66 -2.26
CA ILE A 122 1.11 -11.72 -0.87
C ILE A 122 0.21 -12.75 -0.16
N PRO A 123 0.77 -13.77 0.51
CA PRO A 123 -0.04 -14.78 1.18
C PRO A 123 -0.82 -14.17 2.36
N GLU A 124 -2.01 -14.70 2.65
CA GLU A 124 -2.80 -14.29 3.82
C GLU A 124 -2.06 -14.52 5.15
N ALA A 125 -1.13 -15.48 5.18
CA ALA A 125 -0.31 -15.80 6.34
C ALA A 125 0.90 -14.85 6.52
N ALA A 126 1.10 -13.87 5.63
CA ALA A 126 2.16 -12.88 5.78
C ALA A 126 1.99 -12.09 7.08
N ARG A 127 3.08 -11.91 7.83
CA ARG A 127 3.01 -11.28 9.16
C ARG A 127 3.15 -9.77 9.04
N PRO A 128 2.26 -8.96 9.65
CA PRO A 128 2.51 -7.53 9.82
C PRO A 128 3.89 -7.26 10.45
N GLY A 129 4.58 -6.22 9.97
CA GLY A 129 5.95 -5.87 10.31
C GLY A 129 7.03 -6.63 9.54
N SER A 130 6.69 -7.67 8.76
CA SER A 130 7.67 -8.35 7.89
C SER A 130 7.93 -7.58 6.60
N GLU A 131 9.14 -7.74 6.03
CA GLU A 131 9.53 -7.13 4.77
C GLU A 131 9.79 -8.22 3.72
N ILE A 132 9.30 -7.98 2.51
CA ILE A 132 9.56 -8.80 1.32
C ILE A 132 10.36 -7.94 0.35
N LEU A 133 11.45 -8.51 -0.17
CA LEU A 133 12.27 -7.91 -1.21
C LEU A 133 11.92 -8.58 -2.54
N LEU A 134 11.41 -7.79 -3.48
CA LEU A 134 11.22 -8.21 -4.86
C LEU A 134 12.32 -7.58 -5.72
N THR A 135 13.26 -8.40 -6.16
CA THR A 135 14.32 -7.98 -7.08
C THR A 135 13.95 -8.38 -8.50
N GLY A 136 13.89 -7.41 -9.40
CA GLY A 136 13.73 -7.62 -10.83
C GLY A 136 15.03 -7.34 -11.56
N THR A 137 15.47 -8.28 -12.39
CA THR A 137 16.67 -8.16 -13.20
C THR A 137 16.31 -8.30 -14.67
N ILE A 138 16.76 -7.36 -15.50
CA ILE A 138 16.57 -7.42 -16.95
C ILE A 138 17.41 -8.58 -17.51
N ARG A 139 16.78 -9.52 -18.20
CA ARG A 139 17.46 -10.67 -18.80
C ARG A 139 18.51 -10.20 -19.81
N GLY A 140 19.74 -10.68 -19.64
CA GLY A 140 20.87 -10.32 -20.49
C GLY A 140 21.56 -9.01 -20.09
N ALA A 141 21.12 -8.33 -19.02
CA ALA A 141 21.89 -7.23 -18.43
C ALA A 141 23.06 -7.77 -17.59
N GLU A 142 24.21 -7.09 -17.66
CA GLU A 142 25.39 -7.43 -16.87
C GLU A 142 25.54 -6.46 -15.69
N GLY A 143 25.85 -7.00 -14.51
CA GLY A 143 26.06 -6.21 -13.29
C GLY A 143 24.78 -5.66 -12.66
N GLU A 144 24.96 -4.78 -11.66
CA GLU A 144 23.84 -4.23 -10.86
C GLU A 144 22.98 -3.22 -11.62
N ALA A 145 23.46 -2.66 -12.73
CA ALA A 145 22.77 -1.63 -13.51
C ALA A 145 21.44 -2.10 -14.13
N GLY A 146 21.30 -3.41 -14.37
CA GLY A 146 20.08 -4.03 -14.89
C GLY A 146 19.15 -4.57 -13.81
N SER A 147 19.40 -4.32 -12.52
CA SER A 147 18.62 -4.85 -11.42
C SER A 147 18.06 -3.76 -10.52
N GLN A 148 16.85 -3.97 -10.01
CA GLN A 148 16.22 -3.09 -9.05
C GLN A 148 15.49 -3.91 -8.00
N THR A 149 15.51 -3.43 -6.75
CA THR A 149 14.77 -4.04 -5.64
C THR A 149 13.63 -3.14 -5.17
N LEU A 150 12.44 -3.71 -5.09
CA LEU A 150 11.29 -3.16 -4.40
C LEU A 150 11.20 -3.75 -3.00
N ARG A 151 11.02 -2.88 -2.00
CA ARG A 151 10.76 -3.26 -0.62
C ARG A 151 9.26 -3.24 -0.36
N ILE A 152 8.67 -4.36 0.02
CA ILE A 152 7.25 -4.49 0.32
C ILE A 152 7.13 -4.73 1.82
N LEU A 153 6.64 -3.72 2.54
CA LEU A 153 6.36 -3.86 3.97
C LEU A 153 4.96 -4.41 4.17
N ILE A 154 4.84 -5.52 4.90
CA ILE A 154 3.54 -6.06 5.29
C ILE A 154 3.06 -5.29 6.51
N ILE A 155 1.90 -4.68 6.41
CA ILE A 155 1.26 -3.92 7.48
C ILE A 155 -0.14 -4.47 7.73
N ASP A 156 -0.72 -4.17 8.89
CA ASP A 156 -2.13 -4.44 9.10
C ASP A 156 -3.00 -3.44 8.32
N GLU A 157 -4.24 -3.84 8.04
CA GLU A 157 -5.19 -3.04 7.25
C GLU A 157 -5.55 -1.71 7.93
N ILE A 158 -5.56 -1.67 9.27
CA ILE A 158 -5.89 -0.45 10.01
C ILE A 158 -4.74 0.55 9.91
N THR A 159 -3.48 0.11 10.08
CA THR A 159 -2.29 0.93 9.84
C THR A 159 -2.22 1.40 8.39
N ARG A 160 -2.61 0.56 7.42
CA ARG A 160 -2.69 0.97 6.02
C ARG A 160 -3.64 2.14 5.82
N GLN A 161 -4.77 2.14 6.52
CA GLN A 161 -5.69 3.27 6.49
C GLN A 161 -5.07 4.53 7.08
N LEU A 162 -4.14 4.45 8.03
CA LEU A 162 -3.47 5.67 8.54
C LEU A 162 -2.56 6.34 7.49
N ILE A 163 -1.96 5.56 6.60
CA ILE A 163 -0.98 6.04 5.61
C ILE A 163 -1.61 7.05 4.64
N GLY A 164 -0.85 8.10 4.32
CA GLY A 164 -1.22 9.14 3.37
C GLY A 164 -1.17 10.53 3.98
N THR A 165 -1.59 11.51 3.18
CA THR A 165 -1.66 12.92 3.59
C THR A 165 -3.04 13.25 4.15
N TRP A 166 -3.05 13.96 5.26
CA TRP A 166 -4.23 14.43 5.97
C TRP A 166 -4.17 15.95 6.13
N SER A 167 -5.19 16.64 5.64
CA SER A 167 -5.34 18.09 5.80
C SER A 167 -6.10 18.43 7.05
N PHE A 168 -5.71 19.47 7.74
CA PHE A 168 -6.51 20.02 8.83
C PHE A 168 -7.92 20.36 8.37
N ASP A 169 -8.91 20.02 9.20
CA ASP A 169 -10.33 20.17 8.89
C ASP A 169 -11.05 20.99 9.97
N ALA A 170 -10.89 20.61 11.24
CA ALA A 170 -11.60 21.27 12.34
C ALA A 170 -10.89 21.13 13.69
N VAL A 171 -11.30 21.96 14.64
CA VAL A 171 -11.04 21.78 16.08
C VAL A 171 -12.34 21.40 16.78
N ARG A 172 -12.30 20.45 17.70
CA ARG A 172 -13.42 20.08 18.57
C ARG A 172 -13.05 20.25 20.04
N GLY A 173 -14.05 20.47 20.89
CA GLY A 173 -13.87 20.52 22.35
C GLY A 173 -13.39 21.86 22.92
N CYS A 174 -12.96 22.81 22.09
CA CYS A 174 -12.46 24.11 22.51
C CYS A 174 -12.70 25.20 21.44
N ASP A 175 -12.29 26.44 21.71
CA ASP A 175 -12.34 27.55 20.75
C ASP A 175 -11.21 27.43 19.71
N ALA A 176 -11.58 27.31 18.43
CA ALA A 176 -10.65 27.15 17.32
C ALA A 176 -9.69 28.34 17.15
N THR A 177 -10.03 29.53 17.66
CA THR A 177 -9.15 30.72 17.58
C THR A 177 -7.92 30.60 18.49
N GLN A 178 -7.90 29.63 19.39
CA GLN A 178 -6.85 29.45 20.38
C GLN A 178 -5.75 28.47 19.97
N VAL A 179 -5.86 27.83 18.79
CA VAL A 179 -4.99 26.70 18.42
C VAL A 179 -4.32 26.93 17.06
N ASP A 180 -3.00 26.76 16.99
CA ASP A 180 -2.22 26.81 15.74
C ASP A 180 -1.97 25.39 15.20
N ALA A 181 -3.01 24.77 14.62
CA ALA A 181 -2.90 23.43 14.07
C ALA A 181 -2.05 23.39 12.78
N PRO A 182 -1.21 22.36 12.58
CA PRO A 182 -0.55 22.15 11.28
C PRO A 182 -1.60 21.93 10.20
N LEU A 183 -1.36 22.49 9.02
CA LEU A 183 -2.33 22.43 7.91
C LEU A 183 -2.31 21.08 7.21
N GLU A 184 -1.17 20.40 7.18
CA GLU A 184 -1.03 19.04 6.66
C GLU A 184 -0.11 18.19 7.51
N ILE A 185 -0.50 16.93 7.67
CA ILE A 185 0.34 15.88 8.22
C ILE A 185 0.36 14.68 7.26
N ARG A 186 1.46 13.94 7.22
CA ARG A 186 1.59 12.76 6.37
C ARG A 186 2.18 11.59 7.13
N PHE A 187 1.43 10.50 7.17
CA PHE A 187 1.90 9.22 7.69
C PHE A 187 2.48 8.39 6.56
N GLU A 188 3.67 7.87 6.79
CA GLU A 188 4.37 6.99 5.87
C GLU A 188 4.38 5.55 6.38
N ALA A 189 4.39 4.62 5.42
CA ALA A 189 4.42 3.18 5.63
C ALA A 189 5.49 2.70 6.62
N ASN A 190 6.64 3.37 6.61
CA ASN A 190 7.76 2.98 7.44
C ASN A 190 7.65 3.54 8.86
N ASN A 191 6.49 3.98 9.36
CA ASN A 191 6.32 4.73 10.62
C ASN A 191 6.90 6.16 10.59
N GLY A 192 6.99 6.78 9.42
CA GLY A 192 7.37 8.19 9.29
C GLY A 192 6.15 9.10 9.50
N LEU A 193 6.34 10.23 10.16
CA LEU A 193 5.36 11.32 10.19
C LEU A 193 6.03 12.62 9.75
N SER A 194 5.43 13.32 8.80
CA SER A 194 5.83 14.67 8.39
C SER A 194 4.72 15.67 8.71
N VAL A 195 5.09 16.87 9.12
CA VAL A 195 4.16 17.91 9.58
C VAL A 195 4.50 19.23 8.91
N THR A 196 3.47 19.97 8.47
CA THR A 196 3.66 21.31 7.91
C THR A 196 2.49 22.24 8.22
N TRP A 197 2.83 23.49 8.53
CA TRP A 197 1.90 24.62 8.55
C TRP A 197 1.89 25.39 7.24
N THR A 198 2.84 25.14 6.34
CA THR A 198 2.95 25.81 5.04
C THR A 198 3.00 24.78 3.90
N PRO A 199 1.84 24.22 3.49
CA PRO A 199 1.79 23.27 2.39
C PRO A 199 2.28 23.90 1.09
N PHE A 200 3.39 23.41 0.55
CA PHE A 200 3.93 23.85 -0.73
C PHE A 200 4.79 22.76 -1.36
N GLU A 201 4.35 22.23 -2.50
CA GLU A 201 5.04 21.18 -3.27
C GLU A 201 5.54 20.01 -2.39
N ARG A 202 6.84 19.93 -2.12
CA ARG A 202 7.52 18.88 -1.36
C ARG A 202 8.04 19.35 0.01
N TYR A 203 7.66 20.56 0.43
CA TYR A 203 8.12 21.18 1.67
C TYR A 203 7.40 20.61 2.89
N TRP A 204 8.17 20.33 3.94
CA TRP A 204 7.70 19.90 5.27
C TRP A 204 8.48 20.67 6.33
N ASP A 205 7.80 21.14 7.39
CA ASP A 205 8.45 21.89 8.46
C ASP A 205 9.35 20.96 9.28
N TYR A 206 8.85 19.79 9.67
CA TYR A 206 9.64 18.75 10.34
C TYR A 206 9.10 17.35 10.09
N TRP A 207 9.91 16.36 10.46
CA TRP A 207 9.59 14.94 10.33
C TRP A 207 10.21 14.10 11.45
N GLY A 208 9.64 12.91 11.62
CA GLY A 208 10.03 12.03 12.70
C GLY A 208 9.46 10.64 12.58
N ARG A 209 9.50 9.94 13.70
CA ARG A 209 9.00 8.58 13.87
C ARG A 209 7.75 8.63 14.72
N TYR A 210 6.70 7.92 14.30
CA TYR A 210 5.52 7.78 15.13
C TYR A 210 5.36 6.34 15.62
N GLU A 211 4.71 6.22 16.76
CA GLU A 211 4.17 4.98 17.29
C GLU A 211 2.68 5.16 17.46
N TRP A 212 1.89 4.14 17.08
CA TRP A 212 0.45 4.19 17.24
C TRP A 212 -0.12 2.80 17.52
N SER A 213 -1.03 2.75 18.49
CA SER A 213 -1.81 1.57 18.82
C SER A 213 -3.26 1.80 18.39
N PRO A 214 -3.79 1.08 17.38
CA PRO A 214 -5.16 1.27 16.93
C PRO A 214 -6.21 0.89 17.98
N ASP A 215 -5.88 -0.04 18.89
CA ASP A 215 -6.82 -0.54 19.90
C ASP A 215 -7.01 0.45 21.05
N SER A 216 -5.94 1.10 21.50
CA SER A 216 -5.99 2.07 22.60
C SER A 216 -6.08 3.51 22.12
N GLY A 217 -5.70 3.79 20.87
CA GLY A 217 -5.52 5.15 20.35
C GLY A 217 -4.20 5.79 20.79
N ASP A 218 -3.37 5.11 21.58
CA ASP A 218 -2.11 5.68 22.07
C ASP A 218 -1.23 6.08 20.90
N PHE A 219 -0.80 7.34 20.92
CA PHE A 219 0.01 7.94 19.88
C PHE A 219 1.25 8.56 20.48
N GLY A 220 2.41 8.26 19.88
CA GLY A 220 3.68 8.85 20.24
C GLY A 220 4.39 9.37 18.99
N PHE A 221 5.19 10.42 19.16
CA PHE A 221 5.98 10.97 18.08
C PHE A 221 7.31 11.52 18.57
N GLU A 222 8.38 11.16 17.85
CA GLU A 222 9.73 11.67 18.07
C GLU A 222 10.20 12.39 16.81
N ALA A 223 10.42 13.70 16.92
CA ALA A 223 11.01 14.48 15.84
C ALA A 223 12.48 14.08 15.65
N THR A 224 12.85 13.72 14.41
CA THR A 224 14.22 13.28 14.07
C THR A 224 14.96 14.29 13.19
N GLY A 225 14.24 15.27 12.64
CA GLY A 225 14.81 16.30 11.79
C GLY A 225 13.72 17.23 11.25
N GLY A 226 14.14 18.29 10.58
CA GLY A 226 13.23 19.27 10.02
C GLY A 226 13.93 20.53 9.55
N ASN A 227 13.21 21.34 8.80
CA ASN A 227 13.58 22.71 8.49
C ASN A 227 13.29 23.64 9.68
N GLN A 228 12.21 23.34 10.42
CA GLN A 228 11.78 24.05 11.63
C GLN A 228 11.19 23.03 12.61
N VAL A 229 12.03 22.48 13.49
CA VAL A 229 11.60 21.54 14.54
C VAL A 229 11.20 22.33 15.79
N PRO A 230 9.93 22.31 16.22
CA PRO A 230 9.52 22.95 17.46
C PRO A 230 10.17 22.31 18.70
N ALA A 231 10.39 23.10 19.75
CA ALA A 231 11.01 22.62 20.99
C ALA A 231 10.00 22.02 21.98
N ASP A 232 8.70 22.19 21.71
CA ASP A 232 7.57 21.98 22.62
C ASP A 232 6.55 20.96 22.07
N ILE A 233 7.02 20.04 21.22
CA ILE A 233 6.21 18.93 20.70
C ILE A 233 5.88 17.98 21.87
N SER A 234 4.62 17.58 22.01
CA SER A 234 4.25 16.53 22.98
C SER A 234 4.88 15.21 22.58
N ALA A 235 5.36 14.45 23.57
CA ALA A 235 5.87 13.10 23.30
C ALA A 235 4.75 12.10 23.00
N ASN A 236 3.59 12.28 23.64
CA ASN A 236 2.47 11.35 23.61
C ASN A 236 1.14 12.09 23.47
N GLY A 237 0.11 11.36 23.04
CA GLY A 237 -1.29 11.77 23.00
C GLY A 237 -2.18 10.63 22.53
N GLN A 238 -3.28 10.98 21.88
CA GLN A 238 -4.25 10.03 21.35
C GLN A 238 -4.54 10.34 19.88
N LEU A 239 -4.59 9.29 19.07
CA LEU A 239 -4.91 9.33 17.65
C LEU A 239 -5.96 8.26 17.33
N VAL A 240 -7.05 8.69 16.70
CA VAL A 240 -8.19 7.83 16.37
C VAL A 240 -8.58 8.03 14.91
N LEU A 241 -8.65 6.94 14.16
CA LEU A 241 -9.27 6.95 12.83
C LEU A 241 -10.79 6.99 12.97
N GLU A 242 -11.40 8.07 12.49
CA GLU A 242 -12.85 8.25 12.43
C GLU A 242 -13.35 7.86 11.03
N GLY A 243 -13.38 6.54 10.80
CA GLY A 243 -13.62 5.96 9.48
C GLY A 243 -12.43 6.14 8.53
N ASP A 244 -12.70 6.17 7.23
CA ASP A 244 -11.68 6.24 6.17
C ASP A 244 -11.27 7.68 5.83
N ARG A 245 -12.07 8.68 6.23
CA ARG A 245 -11.91 10.07 5.80
C ARG A 245 -11.41 11.02 6.87
N HIS A 246 -11.58 10.71 8.15
CA HIS A 246 -11.18 11.62 9.23
C HIS A 246 -10.25 10.95 10.24
N LEU A 247 -9.39 11.76 10.81
CA LEU A 247 -8.41 11.41 11.82
C LEU A 247 -8.53 12.44 12.95
N ALA A 248 -8.78 11.97 14.16
CA ALA A 248 -8.85 12.81 15.35
C ALA A 248 -7.58 12.64 16.18
N VAL A 249 -6.98 13.75 16.58
CA VAL A 249 -5.77 13.80 17.41
C VAL A 249 -6.08 14.67 18.64
N SER A 250 -5.90 14.13 19.84
CA SER A 250 -6.18 14.82 21.11
C SER A 250 -5.10 14.57 22.13
N GLY A 251 -4.92 15.48 23.08
CA GLY A 251 -3.87 15.35 24.10
C GLY A 251 -2.45 15.34 23.51
N PHE A 252 -2.27 15.89 22.29
CA PHE A 252 -1.00 15.94 21.57
C PHE A 252 -0.78 17.35 21.01
N HIS A 253 0.41 17.89 21.23
CA HIS A 253 0.85 19.16 20.67
C HIS A 253 1.87 18.93 19.56
N PHE A 254 1.58 19.44 18.36
CA PHE A 254 2.53 19.43 17.22
C PHE A 254 3.65 20.47 17.35
N GLY A 255 3.66 21.27 18.41
CA GLY A 255 4.66 22.31 18.65
C GLY A 255 4.27 23.68 18.09
N THR A 256 4.96 24.72 18.56
CA THR A 256 4.75 26.10 18.11
C THR A 256 5.52 26.37 16.82
N ARG A 257 4.85 26.92 15.80
CA ARG A 257 5.39 27.15 14.45
C ARG A 257 6.70 27.95 14.43
N GLU A 258 6.82 28.99 15.25
CA GLU A 258 8.01 29.84 15.30
C GLU A 258 8.92 29.46 16.48
N SER A 259 10.19 29.18 16.19
CA SER A 259 11.19 28.87 17.20
C SER A 259 11.41 30.08 18.13
N GLY A 260 10.96 29.98 19.39
CA GLY A 260 11.15 30.99 20.42
C GLY A 260 10.15 32.15 20.43
N ALA A 261 9.12 32.14 19.58
CA ALA A 261 8.00 33.07 19.73
C ALA A 261 7.05 32.57 20.84
N PRO A 262 6.49 33.45 21.69
CA PRO A 262 5.37 33.06 22.52
C PRO A 262 4.24 32.62 21.58
N SER A 263 3.74 31.40 21.75
CA SER A 263 2.64 30.88 20.95
C SER A 263 1.49 31.90 20.99
N PRO A 264 0.97 32.37 19.84
CA PRO A 264 -0.22 33.23 19.84
C PRO A 264 -1.48 32.46 20.28
N GLY A 265 -1.37 31.16 20.55
CA GLY A 265 -2.44 30.29 21.03
C GLY A 265 -1.98 29.37 22.18
N ILE A 266 -2.96 28.77 22.84
CA ILE A 266 -2.72 27.69 23.79
C ILE A 266 -2.52 26.40 22.98
N SER A 267 -1.73 25.49 23.54
CA SER A 267 -1.79 24.07 23.25
C SER A 267 -3.12 23.52 22.70
N ALA A 268 -3.19 22.75 21.60
CA ALA A 268 -4.37 21.90 21.40
C ALA A 268 -4.53 20.93 22.59
N ASP A 269 -3.41 20.43 23.11
CA ASP A 269 -3.34 19.62 24.32
C ASP A 269 -3.76 20.43 25.56
N GLU A 270 -3.12 21.57 25.80
CA GLU A 270 -3.38 22.41 26.98
C GLU A 270 -4.82 22.96 27.04
N ALA A 271 -5.44 23.22 25.88
CA ALA A 271 -6.83 23.67 25.80
C ALA A 271 -7.85 22.51 25.80
N GLY A 272 -7.40 21.25 25.89
CA GLY A 272 -8.26 20.07 25.85
C GLY A 272 -8.96 19.87 24.51
N CYS A 273 -8.37 20.40 23.44
CA CYS A 273 -8.88 20.34 22.09
C CYS A 273 -8.62 18.98 21.43
N THR A 274 -9.47 18.63 20.48
CA THR A 274 -9.21 17.58 19.50
C THR A 274 -9.04 18.22 18.13
N LEU A 275 -7.88 18.00 17.51
CA LEU A 275 -7.60 18.35 16.13
C LEU A 275 -8.18 17.28 15.21
N VAL A 276 -8.90 17.69 14.18
CA VAL A 276 -9.47 16.79 13.19
C VAL A 276 -8.82 17.08 11.86
N PHE A 277 -8.32 16.02 11.23
CA PHE A 277 -7.77 16.05 9.89
C PHE A 277 -8.63 15.21 8.96
N ARG A 278 -8.71 15.61 7.70
CA ARG A 278 -9.41 14.94 6.62
C ARG A 278 -8.42 14.41 5.60
N ARG A 279 -8.60 13.18 5.13
CA ARG A 279 -7.73 12.58 4.10
C ARG A 279 -7.71 13.41 2.81
N GLN A 280 -6.53 13.58 2.22
CA GLN A 280 -6.36 14.08 0.86
C GLN A 280 -6.39 12.94 -0.17
N GLY A 281 -7.09 13.13 -1.29
CA GLY A 281 -7.14 12.15 -2.38
C GLY A 281 -8.07 10.96 -2.09
N ALA A 282 -8.46 10.23 -3.13
CA ALA A 282 -9.46 9.16 -3.04
C ALA A 282 -9.06 8.13 -1.97
N GLY A 283 -9.99 7.82 -1.06
CA GLY A 283 -9.84 6.73 -0.10
C GLY A 283 -9.53 5.41 -0.80
N PRO A 284 -9.14 4.37 -0.04
CA PRO A 284 -8.81 3.07 -0.62
C PRO A 284 -9.95 2.61 -1.53
N GLN A 285 -9.65 2.40 -2.82
CA GLN A 285 -10.53 1.69 -3.75
C GLN A 285 -10.43 0.19 -3.51
#